data_AF-A0A972LCX3-F1
#
_entry.id   AF-A0A972LCX3-F1
#
_cell.length_a   1.000
_cell.length_b   1.000
_cell.length_c   1.000
_cell.angle_alpha   90.00
_cell.angle_beta   90.00
_cell.angle_gamma   90.00
#
_symmetry.space_group_name_H-M   'P 1'
#
loop_
_entity.id
_entity.type
_entity.pdbx_description
1 polymer ?
#
loop_
_entity_poly.entity_id
_entity_poly.type
_entity_poly.pdbx_seq_one_letter_code
_entity_poly.pdbx_strand_id
1 'polypeptide(L)'
;MKTNESELTAIADILRTQGKVKLYTAIPVIFLLILYFFSFATLLDKAPLLFFMIEMVTGVIFVFVLIFLNKLSFKWTLRKYRHREPHGNIIVYMTADDVDKKPERLMVTIDKLRAGQQG
;
A
#
# COMPACT_ATOMS: atom_id res chain seq x y z
N MET A 1 21.80 23.11 -7.19
CA MET A 1 21.82 22.32 -5.93
C MET A 1 20.47 22.31 -5.18
N LYS A 2 19.64 23.36 -5.22
CA LYS A 2 18.31 23.40 -4.54
C LYS A 2 17.27 22.39 -5.06
N THR A 3 17.34 21.97 -6.32
CA THR A 3 16.34 21.09 -6.94
C THR A 3 16.34 19.68 -6.34
N ASN A 4 17.52 19.14 -6.02
CA ASN A 4 17.66 17.79 -5.48
C ASN A 4 17.11 17.67 -4.04
N GLU A 5 17.28 18.70 -3.20
CA GLU A 5 16.73 18.70 -1.84
C GLU A 5 15.19 18.74 -1.85
N SER A 6 14.60 19.52 -2.76
CA SER A 6 13.15 19.59 -2.93
C SER A 6 12.55 18.25 -3.41
N GLU A 7 13.21 17.58 -4.36
CA GLU A 7 12.76 16.29 -4.88
C GLU A 7 12.92 15.17 -3.85
N LEU A 8 14.01 15.15 -3.08
CA LEU A 8 14.21 14.21 -1.96
C LEU A 8 13.13 14.38 -0.89
N THR A 9 12.77 15.62 -0.57
CA THR A 9 11.69 15.92 0.40
C THR A 9 10.35 15.42 -0.13
N ALA A 10 10.05 15.64 -1.41
CA ALA A 10 8.83 15.15 -2.04
C ALA A 10 8.75 13.61 -2.08
N ILE A 11 9.86 12.92 -2.36
CA ILE A 11 9.96 11.45 -2.29
C ILE A 11 9.69 10.97 -0.86
N ALA A 12 10.32 11.59 0.14
CA ALA A 12 10.12 11.25 1.54
C ALA A 12 8.66 11.42 1.97
N ASP A 13 7.98 12.48 1.51
CA ASP A 13 6.57 12.73 1.80
C ASP A 13 5.64 11.72 1.11
N ILE A 14 5.95 11.30 -0.12
CA ILE A 14 5.22 10.23 -0.83
C ILE A 14 5.35 8.92 -0.04
N LEU A 15 6.57 8.52 0.31
CA LEU A 15 6.85 7.29 1.07
C LEU A 15 6.17 7.31 2.43
N ARG A 16 6.24 8.43 3.15
CA ARG A 16 5.57 8.60 4.44
C ARG A 16 4.05 8.50 4.30
N THR A 17 3.48 9.10 3.26
CA THR A 17 2.04 9.02 3.02
C THR A 17 1.62 7.61 2.65
N GLN A 18 2.40 6.91 1.85
CA GLN A 18 2.13 5.52 1.51
C GLN A 18 2.20 4.59 2.72
N GLY A 19 3.19 4.78 3.59
CA GLY A 19 3.29 4.07 4.86
C GLY A 19 2.06 4.31 5.75
N LYS A 20 1.58 5.57 5.84
CA LYS A 20 0.33 5.90 6.54
C LYS A 20 -0.87 5.22 5.91
N VAL A 21 -1.03 5.27 4.58
CA VAL A 21 -2.14 4.63 3.88
C VAL A 21 -2.14 3.12 4.15
N LYS A 22 -0.97 2.46 4.04
CA LYS A 22 -0.81 1.03 4.35
C LYS A 22 -1.23 0.72 5.79
N LEU A 23 -0.78 1.52 6.75
CA LEU A 23 -1.15 1.38 8.16
C LEU A 23 -2.65 1.57 8.38
N TYR A 24 -3.25 2.63 7.82
CA TYR A 24 -4.69 2.89 7.92
C TYR A 24 -5.54 1.82 7.22
N THR A 25 -5.03 1.16 6.19
CA THR A 25 -5.71 -0.01 5.61
C THR A 25 -5.50 -1.28 6.43
N ALA A 26 -4.35 -1.47 7.08
CA ALA A 26 -4.05 -2.68 7.85
C ALA A 26 -4.79 -2.73 9.20
N ILE A 27 -4.91 -1.60 9.90
CA ILE A 27 -5.60 -1.51 11.20
C ILE A 27 -7.04 -2.06 11.16
N PRO A 28 -7.93 -1.60 10.27
CA PRO A 28 -9.31 -2.10 10.22
C PRO A 28 -9.37 -3.58 9.81
N VAL A 29 -8.45 -4.05 8.98
CA VAL A 29 -8.33 -5.47 8.60
C VAL A 29 -8.01 -6.32 9.83
N ILE A 30 -7.03 -5.90 10.64
CA ILE A 30 -6.66 -6.59 11.89
C ILE A 30 -7.81 -6.54 12.89
N PHE A 31 -8.46 -5.39 13.05
CA PHE A 31 -9.60 -5.24 13.96
C PHE A 31 -10.77 -6.15 13.55
N LEU A 32 -11.10 -6.22 12.25
CA LEU A 32 -12.07 -7.17 11.72
C LEU A 32 -11.66 -8.61 11.99
N LEU A 33 -10.38 -8.95 11.82
CA LEU A 33 -9.86 -10.29 12.07
C LEU A 33 -10.00 -10.71 13.54
N ILE A 34 -9.79 -9.77 14.47
CA ILE A 34 -9.98 -9.98 15.90
C ILE A 34 -11.47 -10.15 16.23
N LEU A 35 -12.33 -9.26 15.75
CA LEU A 35 -13.78 -9.37 15.95
C LEU A 35 -14.35 -10.67 15.38
N TYR A 36 -13.86 -11.05 14.21
CA TYR A 36 -14.11 -12.33 13.58
C TYR A 36 -13.69 -13.46 14.54
N PHE A 37 -12.43 -13.52 14.96
CA PHE A 37 -11.95 -14.56 15.88
C PHE A 37 -12.81 -14.71 17.17
N PHE A 38 -13.22 -13.60 17.79
CA PHE A 38 -14.07 -13.63 18.98
C PHE A 38 -15.53 -14.04 18.70
N SER A 39 -16.11 -13.54 17.61
CA SER A 39 -17.46 -13.96 17.20
C SER A 39 -17.51 -15.45 16.86
N PHE A 40 -16.39 -15.99 16.36
CA PHE A 40 -16.23 -17.36 15.90
C PHE A 40 -16.26 -18.39 17.03
N ALA A 41 -15.71 -18.06 18.20
CA ALA A 41 -15.73 -18.94 19.38
C ALA A 41 -17.15 -19.31 19.84
N THR A 42 -18.15 -18.46 19.56
CA THR A 42 -19.55 -18.67 20.00
C THR A 42 -20.44 -19.37 18.98
N LEU A 43 -20.03 -19.43 17.71
CA LEU A 43 -20.82 -19.98 16.60
C LEU A 43 -20.47 -21.44 16.27
N LEU A 44 -19.30 -21.90 16.70
CA LEU A 44 -18.74 -23.21 16.39
C LEU A 44 -19.63 -24.36 16.89
N ASP A 45 -20.29 -24.18 18.04
CA ASP A 45 -21.17 -25.18 18.64
C ASP A 45 -22.55 -25.30 17.96
N LYS A 46 -22.98 -24.29 17.19
CA LYS A 46 -24.37 -24.22 16.68
C LYS A 46 -24.52 -24.62 15.22
N ALA A 47 -23.50 -24.42 14.38
CA ALA A 47 -23.62 -24.68 12.94
C ALA A 47 -22.24 -24.94 12.27
N PRO A 48 -21.64 -26.13 12.47
CA PRO A 48 -20.28 -26.43 12.03
C PRO A 48 -20.09 -26.41 10.50
N LEU A 49 -21.11 -26.79 9.71
CA LEU A 49 -21.02 -26.83 8.25
C LEU A 49 -21.04 -25.43 7.61
N LEU A 50 -21.93 -24.55 8.09
CA LEU A 50 -21.94 -23.13 7.68
C LEU A 50 -20.66 -22.42 8.13
N PHE A 51 -20.14 -22.79 9.30
CA PHE A 51 -18.88 -22.27 9.84
C PHE A 51 -17.70 -22.52 8.89
N PHE A 52 -17.47 -23.78 8.46
CA PHE A 52 -16.35 -24.10 7.56
C PHE A 52 -16.45 -23.36 6.22
N MET A 53 -17.67 -23.16 5.72
CA MET A 53 -17.89 -22.46 4.47
C MET A 53 -17.56 -20.96 4.59
N ILE A 54 -18.00 -20.31 5.67
CA ILE A 54 -17.65 -18.91 5.95
C ILE A 54 -16.15 -18.78 6.19
N GLU A 55 -15.54 -19.69 6.95
CA GLU A 55 -14.10 -19.66 7.21
C GLU A 55 -13.26 -19.76 5.95
N MET A 56 -13.60 -20.70 5.07
CA MET A 56 -12.91 -20.86 3.80
C MET A 56 -13.03 -19.59 2.94
N VAL A 57 -14.23 -19.03 2.81
CA VAL A 57 -14.47 -17.81 2.01
C VAL A 57 -13.72 -16.61 2.60
N THR A 58 -13.78 -16.43 3.92
CA THR A 58 -13.15 -15.27 4.57
C THR A 58 -11.62 -15.39 4.54
N GLY A 59 -11.08 -16.60 4.70
CA GLY A 59 -9.64 -16.87 4.56
C GLY A 59 -9.12 -16.54 3.16
N VAL A 60 -9.86 -16.93 2.11
CA VAL A 60 -9.52 -16.57 0.72
C VAL A 60 -9.53 -15.04 0.55
N ILE A 61 -10.55 -14.35 1.08
CA ILE A 61 -10.63 -12.88 1.02
C ILE A 61 -9.43 -12.24 1.73
N PHE A 62 -9.04 -12.70 2.93
CA PHE A 62 -7.90 -12.15 3.64
C PHE A 62 -6.58 -12.36 2.89
N VAL A 63 -6.36 -13.54 2.30
CA VAL A 63 -5.18 -13.80 1.45
C VAL A 63 -5.14 -12.83 0.27
N PHE A 64 -6.28 -12.63 -0.41
CA PHE A 64 -6.39 -11.63 -1.46
C PHE A 64 -6.08 -10.22 -0.96
N VAL A 65 -6.65 -9.81 0.16
CA VAL A 65 -6.39 -8.48 0.74
C VAL A 65 -4.92 -8.29 1.05
N LEU A 66 -4.23 -9.28 1.61
CA LEU A 66 -2.80 -9.20 1.92
C LEU A 66 -1.93 -9.07 0.67
N ILE A 67 -2.19 -9.88 -0.36
CA ILE A 67 -1.44 -9.84 -1.62
C ILE A 67 -1.65 -8.49 -2.34
N PHE A 68 -2.87 -7.96 -2.30
CA PHE A 68 -3.21 -6.72 -2.99
C PHE A 68 -3.02 -5.45 -2.16
N LEU A 69 -2.72 -5.54 -0.85
CA LEU A 69 -2.59 -4.38 0.05
C LEU A 69 -1.55 -3.37 -0.44
N ASN A 70 -0.37 -3.85 -0.86
CA ASN A 70 0.69 -3.00 -1.40
C ASN A 70 0.26 -2.30 -2.69
N LYS A 71 -0.42 -3.03 -3.59
CA LYS A 71 -0.95 -2.46 -4.84
C LYS A 71 -2.08 -1.46 -4.59
N LEU A 72 -2.98 -1.75 -3.65
CA LEU A 72 -4.09 -0.86 -3.29
C LEU A 72 -3.58 0.43 -2.67
N SER A 73 -2.67 0.33 -1.69
CA SER A 73 -2.07 1.48 -1.02
C SER A 73 -1.29 2.37 -2.00
N PHE A 74 -0.55 1.76 -2.93
CA PHE A 74 0.11 2.51 -4.01
C PHE A 74 -0.89 3.19 -4.93
N LYS A 75 -1.94 2.49 -5.39
CA LYS A 75 -2.96 3.06 -6.28
C LYS A 75 -3.70 4.24 -5.64
N TRP A 76 -3.95 4.18 -4.33
CA TRP A 76 -4.53 5.29 -3.57
C TRP A 76 -3.58 6.48 -3.48
N THR A 77 -2.30 6.23 -3.20
CA THR A 77 -1.26 7.26 -3.14
C THR A 77 -1.05 7.91 -4.50
N LEU A 78 -0.99 7.11 -5.57
CA LEU A 78 -0.92 7.56 -6.95
C LEU A 78 -2.12 8.46 -7.29
N ARG A 79 -3.35 8.03 -6.99
CA ARG A 79 -4.55 8.84 -7.24
C ARG A 79 -4.53 10.17 -6.49
N LYS A 80 -3.99 10.20 -5.27
CA LYS A 80 -3.91 11.42 -4.44
C LYS A 80 -2.88 12.43 -4.97
N TYR A 81 -1.73 11.97 -5.46
CA TYR A 81 -0.60 12.84 -5.81
C TYR A 81 -0.35 13.01 -7.31
N ARG A 82 -0.98 12.22 -8.19
CA ARG A 82 -0.78 12.26 -9.66
C ARG A 82 -0.91 13.66 -10.27
N HIS A 83 -1.77 14.52 -9.71
CA HIS A 83 -2.02 15.87 -10.23
C HIS A 83 -1.46 16.99 -9.34
N ARG A 84 -0.63 16.66 -8.34
CA ARG A 84 -0.05 17.64 -7.40
C ARG A 84 1.44 17.80 -7.65
N GLU A 85 1.84 18.86 -8.33
CA GLU A 85 3.24 19.31 -8.37
C GLU A 85 3.75 19.59 -6.94
N PRO A 86 5.01 19.26 -6.59
CA PRO A 86 6.03 18.57 -7.39
C PRO A 86 5.90 17.02 -7.39
N HIS A 87 5.00 16.46 -6.58
CA HIS A 87 4.86 15.02 -6.33
C HIS A 87 4.40 14.22 -7.56
N GLY A 88 3.54 14.80 -8.40
CA GLY A 88 2.98 14.17 -9.60
C GLY A 88 4.06 13.75 -10.59
N ASN A 89 5.10 14.58 -10.76
CA ASN A 89 6.19 14.32 -11.70
C ASN A 89 7.14 13.21 -11.20
N ILE A 90 7.11 12.89 -9.91
CA ILE A 90 7.95 11.86 -9.28
C ILE A 90 7.20 10.53 -9.19
N ILE A 91 5.95 10.57 -8.73
CA ILE A 91 5.16 9.37 -8.44
C ILE A 91 4.80 8.54 -9.69
N VAL A 92 4.82 9.15 -10.88
CA VAL A 92 4.59 8.44 -12.15
C VAL A 92 5.70 7.45 -12.48
N TYR A 93 6.92 7.71 -12.00
CA TYR A 93 8.08 6.82 -12.17
C TYR A 93 8.24 5.82 -11.01
N MET A 94 7.37 5.88 -10.02
CA MET A 94 7.37 4.96 -8.89
C MET A 94 6.46 3.77 -9.15
N THR A 95 6.81 2.64 -8.56
CA THR A 95 6.03 1.40 -8.56
C THR A 95 5.63 1.00 -7.13
N ALA A 96 4.65 0.12 -7.01
CA ALA A 96 4.18 -0.38 -5.71
C ALA A 96 5.24 -1.13 -4.89
N ASP A 97 6.38 -1.48 -5.49
CA ASP A 97 7.50 -2.15 -4.84
C ASP A 97 8.62 -1.18 -4.43
N ASP A 98 8.54 0.09 -4.85
CA ASP A 98 9.56 1.11 -4.54
C ASP A 98 9.40 1.69 -3.13
N VAL A 99 8.26 1.44 -2.49
CA VAL A 99 7.85 1.92 -1.16
C VAL A 99 8.85 1.56 -0.06
N ASP A 100 9.49 0.40 -0.20
CA ASP A 100 10.39 -0.13 0.82
C ASP A 100 11.85 0.29 0.55
N LYS A 101 12.11 1.04 -0.53
CA LYS A 101 13.44 1.53 -0.88
C LYS A 101 13.74 2.86 -0.17
N LYS A 102 15.02 3.07 0.14
CA LYS A 102 15.48 4.35 0.67
C LYS A 102 15.25 5.49 -0.33
N PRO A 103 14.89 6.71 0.12
CA PRO A 103 14.65 7.86 -0.75
C PRO A 103 15.79 8.14 -1.73
N GLU A 104 17.05 8.00 -1.29
CA GLU A 104 18.22 8.26 -2.14
C GLU A 104 18.33 7.25 -3.30
N ARG A 105 18.02 5.97 -3.04
CA ARG A 105 18.02 4.93 -4.07
C ARG A 105 16.87 5.10 -5.06
N LEU A 106 15.74 5.60 -4.56
CA LEU A 106 14.58 5.91 -5.39
C LEU A 106 14.91 7.03 -6.38
N MET A 107 15.51 8.10 -5.89
CA MET A 107 15.86 9.26 -6.71
C MET A 107 16.77 8.87 -7.88
N VAL A 108 17.84 8.10 -7.61
CA VAL A 108 18.73 7.60 -8.67
C VAL A 108 17.99 6.72 -9.69
N THR A 109 17.00 5.95 -9.24
CA THR A 109 16.19 5.11 -10.14
C THR A 109 15.28 5.95 -11.02
N ILE A 110 14.63 6.97 -10.44
CA ILE A 110 13.76 7.91 -11.14
C ILE A 110 14.56 8.73 -12.16
N ASP A 111 15.74 9.23 -11.79
CA ASP A 111 16.63 9.98 -12.69
C ASP A 111 17.07 9.14 -13.90
N LYS A 112 17.41 7.86 -13.68
CA LYS A 112 17.73 6.92 -14.77
C LYS A 112 16.56 6.69 -15.72
N LEU A 113 15.35 6.54 -15.18
CA LEU A 113 14.14 6.36 -15.98
C LEU A 113 13.80 7.63 -16.77
N ARG A 114 14.01 8.82 -16.17
CA ARG A 114 13.81 10.11 -16.83
C ARG A 114 14.79 10.34 -17.98
N ALA A 115 16.07 10.00 -17.77
CA ALA A 115 17.11 10.11 -18.79
C ALA A 115 16.90 9.12 -19.96
N GLY A 116 16.39 7.92 -19.68
CA GLY A 116 16.11 6.90 -20.70
C GLY A 116 14.86 7.17 -21.56
N GLN A 117 13.98 8.10 -21.17
CA GLN A 117 12.81 8.51 -21.97
C GLN A 117 13.04 9.74 -22.84
N GLN A 118 14.22 10.37 -22.76
CA GLN A 118 14.59 11.56 -23.56
C GLN A 118 15.48 11.22 -24.77
N GLY A 119 15.72 9.93 -25.06
CA GLY A 119 16.41 9.45 -26.26
C GLY A 119 15.48 8.63 -27.13
#